data_AF-A0A3D0GUM5-F1
#
_entry.id   AF-A0A3D0GUM5-F1
#
_cell.length_a   1.000
_cell.length_b   1.000
_cell.length_c   1.000
_cell.angle_alpha   90.00
_cell.angle_beta   90.00
_cell.angle_gamma   90.00
#
_symmetry.space_group_name_H-M   'P 1'
#
loop_
_entity.id
_entity.type
_entity.pdbx_description
1 polymer ?
#
loop_
_entity_poly.entity_id
_entity_poly.type
_entity_poly.pdbx_seq_one_letter_code
_entity_poly.pdbx_strand_id
1 'polypeptide(L)' 'RAAKLQLEAIPMCDALFCEVNPIPVKTAMNLMGKEVGPLRRPLSPMEKANEEKLIKAMKNYGLLA' A
#
# COMPACT_ATOMS: atom_id res chain seq x y z
N ARG A 1 -0.04 -17.52 17.29
CA ARG A 1 -0.16 -16.04 17.21
C ARG A 1 0.49 -15.47 15.95
N ALA A 2 1.78 -15.72 15.70
CA ALA A 2 2.48 -15.20 14.51
C ALA A 2 1.81 -15.58 13.17
N ALA A 3 1.50 -16.86 12.96
CA ALA A 3 0.84 -17.32 11.74
C ALA A 3 -0.51 -16.65 11.49
N LYS A 4 -1.31 -16.45 12.54
CA LYS A 4 -2.61 -15.76 12.43
C LYS A 4 -2.43 -14.31 11.93
N LEU A 5 -1.53 -13.55 12.54
CA LEU A 5 -1.25 -12.17 12.11
C LEU A 5 -0.68 -12.11 10.69
N GLN A 6 0.19 -13.06 10.33
CA GLN A 6 0.74 -13.14 8.99
C GLN A 6 -0.35 -13.40 7.95
N LEU A 7 -1.27 -14.35 8.20
CA LEU A 7 -2.41 -14.63 7.32
C LEU A 7 -3.34 -13.42 7.17
N GLU A 8 -3.60 -12.69 8.26
CA GLU A 8 -4.38 -11.45 8.23
C GLU A 8 -3.70 -10.35 7.39
N ALA A 9 -2.36 -10.33 7.34
CA ALA A 9 -1.57 -9.35 6.60
C ALA A 9 -1.37 -9.68 5.12
N ILE A 10 -1.59 -10.92 4.67
CA ILE A 10 -1.35 -11.35 3.26
C ILE A 10 -2.00 -10.39 2.25
N PRO A 11 -3.30 -10.04 2.35
CA PRO A 11 -3.93 -9.15 1.37
C PRO A 11 -3.27 -7.76 1.32
N MET A 12 -2.74 -7.30 2.45
CA MET A 12 -2.02 -6.03 2.53
C MET A 12 -0.62 -6.15 1.92
N CYS A 13 0.08 -7.25 2.17
CA CYS A 13 1.35 -7.54 1.51
C CYS A 13 1.17 -7.58 -0.02
N ASP A 14 0.19 -8.33 -0.52
CA ASP A 14 -0.07 -8.43 -1.96
C ASP A 14 -0.36 -7.05 -2.58
N ALA A 15 -1.15 -6.20 -1.90
CA ALA A 15 -1.42 -4.85 -2.34
C ALA A 15 -0.16 -3.94 -2.34
N LEU A 16 0.77 -4.12 -1.39
CA LEU A 16 2.04 -3.38 -1.37
C LEU A 16 3.02 -3.78 -2.48
N PHE A 17 2.78 -4.90 -3.14
CA PHE A 17 3.62 -5.42 -4.23
C PHE A 17 2.86 -5.54 -5.57
N CYS A 18 1.67 -4.92 -5.70
CA CYS A 18 0.91 -4.93 -6.95
C CYS A 18 1.54 -4.07 -8.07
N GLU A 19 2.49 -3.20 -7.71
CA GLU A 19 3.40 -2.50 -8.62
C GLU A 19 4.83 -2.50 -8.05
N VAL A 20 5.79 -1.96 -8.80
CA VAL A 20 7.20 -1.90 -8.39
C VAL A 20 7.36 -1.10 -7.10
N ASN A 21 7.84 -1.75 -6.04
CA ASN A 21 8.24 -1.08 -4.80
C ASN A 21 9.39 -0.09 -5.08
N PRO A 22 9.40 1.17 -4.57
CA PRO A 22 8.61 1.71 -3.47
C PRO A 22 7.30 2.44 -3.83
N ILE A 23 6.74 2.25 -5.03
CA ILE A 23 5.54 3.00 -5.46
C ILE A 23 4.35 2.75 -4.51
N PRO A 24 3.89 1.49 -4.24
CA PRO A 24 2.69 1.29 -3.44
C PRO A 24 2.88 1.68 -1.97
N VAL A 25 4.04 1.39 -1.37
CA VAL A 25 4.30 1.74 0.04
C VAL A 25 4.35 3.25 0.24
N LYS A 26 4.93 4.02 -0.71
CA LYS A 26 4.89 5.48 -0.62
C LYS A 26 3.47 6.04 -0.78
N THR A 27 2.69 5.49 -1.71
CA THR A 27 1.27 5.84 -1.85
C THR A 27 0.50 5.58 -0.55
N ALA A 28 0.64 4.39 0.04
CA ALA A 28 0.01 4.02 1.30
C ALA A 28 0.40 4.99 2.44
N MET A 29 1.69 5.30 2.58
CA MET A 29 2.17 6.22 3.62
C MET A 29 1.63 7.64 3.45
N ASN A 30 1.53 8.13 2.20
CA ASN A 30 0.93 9.43 1.92
C ASN A 30 -0.58 9.44 2.16
N LEU A 31 -1.31 8.37 1.84
CA LEU A 31 -2.73 8.21 2.19
C LEU A 31 -2.97 8.22 3.71
N MET A 32 -1.98 7.75 4.49
CA MET A 32 -1.97 7.83 5.96
C MET A 32 -1.49 9.20 6.51
N GLY A 33 -1.25 10.19 5.65
CA GLY A 33 -0.80 11.53 6.05
C GLY A 33 0.63 11.57 6.58
N LYS A 34 1.52 10.66 6.16
CA LYS A 34 2.93 10.61 6.62
C LYS A 34 3.92 11.41 5.80
N GLU A 35 3.47 12.04 4.70
CA GLU A 35 4.25 12.99 3.88
C GLU A 35 5.66 12.47 3.48
N VAL A 36 5.76 11.28 2.89
CA VAL A 36 7.05 10.60 2.57
C VAL A 36 7.74 11.10 1.29
N GLY A 37 7.35 12.31 0.86
CA GLY A 37 7.83 12.96 -0.35
C GLY A 37 7.44 12.24 -1.66
N PRO A 38 7.83 12.80 -2.81
CA PRO A 38 7.49 12.26 -4.11
C PRO A 38 8.30 11.00 -4.47
N LEU A 39 7.88 10.35 -5.54
CA LEU A 39 8.66 9.37 -6.27
C LEU A 39 9.64 10.09 -7.20
N ARG A 40 10.84 9.52 -7.37
CA ARG A 40 11.85 10.03 -8.31
C ARG A 40 11.89 9.13 -9.53
N ARG A 41 12.07 9.73 -10.71
CA ARG A 41 12.30 8.98 -11.95
C ARG A 41 13.47 7.99 -11.75
N PRO A 42 13.38 6.78 -12.32
CA PRO A 42 12.43 6.34 -13.35
C PRO A 42 11.06 5.87 -12.83
N LEU A 43 10.79 5.96 -11.52
CA LEU A 43 9.50 5.57 -10.95
C LEU A 43 8.39 6.56 -11.32
N SER A 44 7.18 6.05 -11.49
CA SER A 44 5.96 6.79 -11.80
C SER A 44 4.97 6.76 -10.62
N PRO A 45 4.00 7.69 -10.57
CA PRO A 45 2.84 7.53 -9.71
C PRO A 45 2.13 6.20 -9.94
N MET A 46 1.45 5.71 -8.91
CA MET A 46 0.68 4.47 -8.94
C MET A 46 -0.48 4.57 -9.92
N GLU A 47 -0.80 3.49 -10.63
CA GLU A 47 -1.97 3.46 -11.47
C GLU A 47 -3.25 3.50 -10.62
N LYS A 48 -4.25 4.28 -11.06
CA LYS A 48 -5.49 4.48 -10.31
C LYS A 48 -6.19 3.16 -9.93
N ALA A 49 -6.20 2.18 -10.85
CA ALA A 49 -6.82 0.88 -10.61
C ALA A 49 -6.10 0.09 -9.50
N ASN A 50 -4.79 0.27 -9.32
CA ASN A 50 -4.03 -0.37 -8.26
C ASN A 50 -4.11 0.44 -6.96
N GLU A 51 -4.18 1.78 -7.04
CA GLU A 51 -4.43 2.64 -5.88
C GLU A 51 -5.76 2.30 -5.19
N GLU A 52 -6.84 2.06 -5.95
CA GLU A 52 -8.13 1.63 -5.41
C GLU A 52 -8.04 0.26 -4.69
N LYS A 53 -7.26 -0.68 -5.23
CA LYS A 53 -7.00 -1.97 -4.57
C LYS A 53 -6.22 -1.78 -3.27
N LEU A 54 -5.22 -0.90 -3.27
CA LEU A 54 -4.41 -0.57 -2.10
C LEU A 54 -5.27 0.06 -1.00
N ILE A 55 -6.11 1.05 -1.33
CA ILE A 55 -7.03 1.69 -0.37
C ILE A 55 -7.96 0.65 0.24
N LYS A 56 -8.54 -0.25 -0.56
CA LYS A 56 -9.41 -1.32 -0.07
C LYS A 56 -8.67 -2.26 0.90
N ALA A 57 -7.46 -2.68 0.55
CA ALA A 57 -6.64 -3.52 1.43
C ALA A 57 -6.29 -2.82 2.75
N MET A 58 -5.96 -1.53 2.70
CA MET A 58 -5.65 -0.71 3.88
C MET A 58 -6.85 -0.54 4.80
N LYS A 59 -8.05 -0.29 4.26
CA LYS A 59 -9.29 -0.23 5.05
C LYS A 59 -9.61 -1.57 5.69
N ASN A 60 -9.52 -2.66 4.94
CA ASN A 60 -9.77 -4.01 5.46
C ASN A 60 -8.78 -4.39 6.57
N TYR A 61 -7.54 -3.92 6.48
CA TYR A 61 -6.51 -4.15 7.50
C TYR A 61 -6.57 -3.15 8.68
N GLY A 62 -7.47 -2.16 8.63
CA GLY A 62 -7.68 -1.20 9.71
C GLY A 62 -6.69 -0.02 9.75
N LEU A 63 -6.03 0.30 8.63
CA LEU A 63 -5.08 1.43 8.53
C LEU A 63 -5.74 2.74 8.09
N LEU A 64 -6.91 2.67 7.45
CA LEU A 64 -7.69 3.82 6.99
C LEU A 64 -9.16 3.64 7.39
N ALA A 65 -9.87 4.77 7.59
CA ALA A 65 -11.32 4.81 7.79
C ALA A 65 -12.08 4.59 6.46
#